data_AF-A0A812X1F9-F1
#
_entry.id   AF-A0A812X1F9-F1
#
_cell.length_a   1.000
_cell.length_b   1.000
_cell.length_c   1.000
_cell.angle_alpha   90.00
_cell.angle_beta   90.00
_cell.angle_gamma   90.00
#
_symmetry.space_group_name_H-M   'P 1'
#
loop_
_entity.id
_entity.type
_entity.pdbx_description
1 polymer ?
#
loop_
_entity_poly.entity_id
_entity_poly.type
_entity_poly.pdbx_seq_one_letter_code
_entity_poly.pdbx_strand_id
1 'polypeptide(L)'
;MAGDKAASGLDLDLQAVENVPRDTLVALLRRKDKEVKTHQGKLEKLEERYVKVVRFNKILMEDRQSFQRFCHELLPECDGAFEEAAAQEAPTDLNELLRQLAVWRRSAESASEDRKVFQQFLQLVFPSDETVAELLKRPSLGEEAFDRLQQRWMQLEDLHNQSLASLNEMARQQVQEKASEIQVHQKALREAEAKMQDLKAELTSMAREKAQVLKQKLHGKGNQNDSGFLMVEESGEAASDELQAVMEQKAAAERREKEAWQALDRQRQAMQVSMDDLRAEARRLRMDLEREREEAQMARAQAQKLLDEKEAALGHMKQKTNELEEELSSNDFIGRLAEQQAGREVEMKNQQRQVQQLNQSLAEVQKMLQMSYAQEKVLKDRIRELESSQGRSNVAGDYLKHVVLKYIEYCQKGDLKSQSLVPVLCTLLNLSPAERRLVEHSSIPAPLLHINQAAGAAGAWLWSGEKMPETTSESPS
;
A
#
# COMPACT_ATOMS: atom_id res chain seq x y z
N MET A 1 -1.44 43.09 -44.48
CA MET A 1 -1.59 44.22 -45.43
C MET A 1 -2.47 43.79 -46.59
N ALA A 2 -3.76 44.08 -46.54
CA ALA A 2 -4.71 44.02 -47.66
C ALA A 2 -6.02 44.65 -47.15
N GLY A 3 -6.52 45.73 -47.75
CA GLY A 3 -7.74 46.38 -47.21
C GLY A 3 -8.13 47.76 -47.74
N ASP A 4 -7.28 48.50 -48.46
CA ASP A 4 -7.67 49.81 -49.03
C ASP A 4 -8.19 49.68 -50.46
N LYS A 5 -9.48 49.31 -50.61
CA LYS A 5 -10.23 49.40 -51.89
C LYS A 5 -11.75 49.21 -51.75
N ALA A 6 -12.44 50.09 -51.02
CA ALA A 6 -13.91 50.15 -50.99
C ALA A 6 -14.47 51.52 -50.58
N ALA A 7 -13.95 52.61 -51.15
CA ALA A 7 -14.44 53.98 -50.91
C ALA A 7 -14.95 54.63 -52.22
N SER A 8 -15.79 53.91 -52.96
CA SER A 8 -16.41 54.39 -54.20
C SER A 8 -17.87 54.77 -54.00
N GLY A 9 -18.15 56.08 -54.03
CA GLY A 9 -19.43 56.65 -54.49
C GLY A 9 -20.70 56.17 -53.81
N LEU A 10 -21.03 56.75 -52.65
CA LEU A 10 -22.43 57.06 -52.35
C LEU A 10 -22.69 58.51 -52.82
N ASP A 11 -22.83 58.69 -54.13
CA ASP A 11 -23.49 59.88 -54.68
C ASP A 11 -24.96 59.78 -54.29
N LEU A 12 -25.27 60.30 -53.09
CA LEU A 12 -26.63 60.48 -52.62
C LEU A 12 -27.29 61.53 -53.51
N ASP A 13 -28.29 61.10 -54.28
CA ASP A 13 -29.07 61.93 -55.18
C ASP A 13 -29.72 63.09 -54.39
N LEU A 14 -29.07 64.25 -54.41
CA LEU A 14 -29.42 65.41 -53.58
C LEU A 14 -30.84 65.91 -53.88
N GLN A 15 -31.29 65.79 -55.14
CA GLN A 15 -32.67 66.14 -55.52
C GLN A 15 -33.71 65.20 -54.92
N ALA A 16 -33.37 63.93 -54.69
CA ALA A 16 -34.24 63.00 -53.99
C ALA A 16 -34.35 63.31 -52.49
N VAL A 17 -33.34 63.96 -51.89
CA VAL A 17 -33.31 64.33 -50.46
C VAL A 17 -34.02 65.67 -50.21
N GLU A 18 -33.88 66.66 -51.09
CA GLU A 18 -34.52 67.99 -50.95
C GLU A 18 -36.05 67.92 -50.95
N ASN A 19 -36.64 66.92 -51.62
CA ASN A 19 -38.09 66.74 -51.69
C ASN A 19 -38.71 65.96 -50.51
N VAL A 20 -37.89 65.46 -49.56
CA VAL A 20 -38.40 64.72 -48.39
C VAL A 20 -38.84 65.71 -47.29
N PRO A 21 -40.10 65.64 -46.81
CA PRO A 21 -40.54 66.49 -45.70
C PRO A 21 -39.63 66.36 -44.48
N ARG A 22 -39.24 67.50 -43.89
CA ARG A 22 -38.32 67.59 -42.76
C ARG A 22 -38.67 66.64 -41.60
N ASP A 23 -39.96 66.47 -41.32
CA ASP A 23 -40.45 65.59 -40.25
C ASP A 23 -40.19 64.11 -40.54
N THR A 24 -40.30 63.69 -41.80
CA THR A 24 -39.93 62.33 -42.24
C THR A 24 -38.44 62.09 -42.07
N LEU A 25 -37.61 63.08 -42.40
CA LEU A 25 -36.17 63.01 -42.25
C LEU A 25 -35.75 62.92 -40.77
N VAL A 26 -36.39 63.71 -39.89
CA VAL A 26 -36.23 63.61 -38.43
C VAL A 26 -36.72 62.26 -37.88
N ALA A 27 -37.81 61.71 -38.39
CA ALA A 27 -38.29 60.39 -38.00
C ALA A 27 -37.33 59.25 -38.41
N LEU A 28 -36.74 59.34 -39.62
CA LEU A 28 -35.72 58.40 -40.09
C LEU A 28 -34.42 58.52 -39.27
N LEU A 29 -33.97 59.73 -38.95
CA LEU A 29 -32.82 59.95 -38.05
C LEU A 29 -33.07 59.36 -36.66
N ARG A 30 -34.22 59.63 -36.04
CA ARG A 30 -34.59 59.04 -34.74
C ARG A 30 -34.69 57.50 -34.78
N ARG A 31 -35.14 56.93 -35.90
CA ARG A 31 -35.13 55.48 -36.11
C ARG A 31 -33.70 54.95 -36.23
N LYS A 32 -32.83 55.62 -36.99
CA LYS A 32 -31.42 55.25 -37.12
C LYS A 32 -30.65 55.38 -35.82
N ASP A 33 -30.86 56.43 -35.03
CA ASP A 33 -30.33 56.55 -33.67
C ASP A 33 -30.74 55.37 -32.78
N LYS A 34 -32.00 54.92 -32.88
CA LYS A 34 -32.50 53.77 -32.12
C LYS A 34 -31.88 52.46 -32.60
N GLU A 35 -31.69 52.29 -33.91
CA GLU A 35 -30.97 51.15 -34.50
C GLU A 35 -29.50 51.14 -34.04
N VAL A 36 -28.78 52.26 -34.15
CA VAL A 36 -27.39 52.43 -33.69
C VAL A 36 -27.26 52.11 -32.20
N LYS A 37 -28.10 52.69 -31.33
CA LYS A 37 -28.12 52.36 -29.89
C LYS A 37 -28.39 50.86 -29.62
N THR A 38 -29.22 50.22 -30.44
CA THR A 38 -29.50 48.77 -30.32
C THR A 38 -28.31 47.93 -30.77
N HIS A 39 -27.56 48.35 -31.80
CA HIS A 39 -26.33 47.67 -32.23
C HIS A 39 -25.19 47.89 -31.24
N GLN A 40 -25.04 49.09 -30.69
CA GLN A 40 -24.03 49.41 -29.68
C GLN A 40 -24.24 48.59 -28.40
N GLY A 41 -25.47 48.52 -27.88
CA GLY A 41 -25.79 47.63 -26.75
C GLY A 41 -25.74 46.12 -27.03
N LYS A 42 -25.59 45.71 -28.30
CA LYS A 42 -25.24 44.31 -28.69
C LYS A 42 -23.73 44.12 -28.73
N LEU A 43 -22.98 45.12 -29.22
CA LEU A 43 -21.53 45.12 -29.28
C LEU A 43 -20.94 45.06 -27.86
N GLU A 44 -21.38 45.93 -26.96
CA GLU A 44 -20.97 45.95 -25.54
C GLU A 44 -21.16 44.58 -24.86
N LYS A 45 -22.27 43.90 -25.14
CA LYS A 45 -22.56 42.54 -24.61
C LYS A 45 -21.70 41.45 -25.25
N LEU A 46 -21.25 41.64 -26.48
CA LEU A 46 -20.31 40.74 -27.16
C LEU A 46 -18.90 40.92 -26.61
N GLU A 47 -18.48 42.17 -26.41
CA GLU A 47 -17.22 42.54 -25.77
C GLU A 47 -17.14 42.01 -24.33
N GLU A 48 -18.20 42.20 -23.52
CA GLU A 48 -18.25 41.65 -22.16
C GLU A 48 -18.13 40.11 -22.14
N ARG A 49 -18.77 39.42 -23.10
CA ARG A 49 -18.62 37.96 -23.26
C ARG A 49 -17.22 37.57 -23.69
N TYR A 50 -16.63 38.28 -24.65
CA TYR A 50 -15.28 38.05 -25.13
C TYR A 50 -14.25 38.19 -24.00
N VAL A 51 -14.34 39.28 -23.21
CA VAL A 51 -13.48 39.50 -22.04
C VAL A 51 -13.63 38.38 -21.00
N LYS A 52 -14.84 37.87 -20.76
CA LYS A 52 -15.06 36.70 -19.88
C LYS A 52 -14.39 35.44 -20.41
N VAL A 53 -14.51 35.14 -21.71
CA VAL A 53 -13.86 33.98 -22.34
C VAL A 53 -12.33 34.11 -22.30
N VAL A 54 -11.78 35.28 -22.62
CA VAL A 54 -10.32 35.53 -22.54
C VAL A 54 -9.81 35.37 -21.11
N ARG A 55 -10.53 35.88 -20.10
CA ARG A 55 -10.17 35.68 -18.69
C ARG A 55 -10.21 34.21 -18.28
N PHE A 56 -11.21 33.46 -18.72
CA PHE A 56 -11.33 32.03 -18.43
C PHE A 56 -10.22 31.21 -19.09
N ASN A 57 -9.91 31.47 -20.37
CA ASN A 57 -8.77 30.86 -21.06
C ASN A 57 -7.44 31.17 -20.37
N LYS A 58 -7.26 32.39 -19.84
CA LYS A 58 -6.05 32.73 -19.06
C LYS A 58 -5.91 31.85 -17.83
N ILE A 59 -6.99 31.67 -17.06
CA ILE A 59 -7.00 30.80 -15.87
C ILE A 59 -6.67 29.35 -16.26
N LEU A 60 -7.30 28.81 -17.30
CA LEU A 60 -7.00 27.45 -17.79
C LEU A 60 -5.54 27.26 -18.23
N MET A 61 -4.91 28.29 -18.79
CA MET A 61 -3.47 28.25 -19.15
C MET A 61 -2.57 28.29 -17.90
N GLU A 62 -2.93 29.07 -16.87
CA GLU A 62 -2.22 29.11 -15.59
C GLU A 62 -2.36 27.79 -14.82
N ASP A 63 -3.55 27.17 -14.83
CA ASP A 63 -3.82 25.85 -14.27
C ASP A 63 -3.04 24.76 -15.01
N ARG A 64 -3.05 24.76 -16.35
CA ARG A 64 -2.27 23.81 -17.18
C ARG A 64 -0.78 23.88 -16.86
N GLN A 65 -0.20 25.08 -16.76
CA GLN A 65 1.20 25.24 -16.40
C GLN A 65 1.49 24.74 -14.98
N SER A 66 0.59 24.98 -14.04
CA SER A 66 0.74 24.52 -12.65
C SER A 66 0.69 22.99 -12.56
N PHE A 67 -0.21 22.35 -13.31
CA PHE A 67 -0.27 20.90 -13.46
C PHE A 67 0.99 20.33 -14.11
N GLN A 68 1.50 20.94 -15.19
CA GLN A 68 2.75 20.51 -15.83
C GLN A 68 3.95 20.56 -14.87
N ARG A 69 4.09 21.62 -14.04
CA ARG A 69 5.14 21.69 -13.02
C ARG A 69 5.00 20.59 -11.97
N PHE A 70 3.79 20.31 -11.50
CA PHE A 70 3.51 19.22 -10.55
C PHE A 70 3.84 17.84 -11.14
N CYS A 71 3.52 17.60 -12.42
CA CYS A 71 3.92 16.37 -13.11
C CYS A 71 5.44 16.25 -13.25
N HIS A 72 6.14 17.33 -13.60
CA HIS A 72 7.60 17.34 -13.72
C HIS A 72 8.30 17.09 -12.36
N GLU A 73 7.77 17.66 -11.27
CA GLU A 73 8.29 17.45 -9.90
C GLU A 73 8.12 15.99 -9.43
N LEU A 74 7.04 15.31 -9.85
CA LEU A 74 6.84 13.88 -9.56
C LEU A 74 7.59 12.96 -10.53
N LEU A 75 7.74 13.36 -11.79
CA LEU A 75 8.12 12.49 -12.90
C LEU A 75 8.99 13.27 -13.92
N PRO A 76 10.31 13.34 -13.71
CA PRO A 76 11.22 14.08 -14.60
C PRO A 76 11.22 13.58 -16.05
N GLU A 77 10.86 12.33 -16.28
CA GLU A 77 10.82 11.71 -17.62
C GLU A 77 9.55 12.07 -18.43
N CYS A 78 8.55 12.71 -17.81
CA CYS A 78 7.29 13.04 -18.50
C CYS A 78 7.38 14.20 -19.50
N ASP A 79 8.48 14.96 -19.52
CA ASP A 79 8.64 16.11 -20.43
C ASP A 79 8.47 15.71 -21.90
N GLY A 80 9.08 14.60 -22.32
CA GLY A 80 8.94 14.09 -23.69
C GLY A 80 7.49 13.72 -24.04
N ALA A 81 6.74 13.15 -23.09
CA ALA A 81 5.33 12.82 -23.31
C ALA A 81 4.43 14.07 -23.40
N PHE A 82 4.74 15.13 -22.65
CA PHE A 82 3.99 16.40 -22.73
C PHE A 82 4.39 17.27 -23.93
N GLU A 83 5.64 17.22 -24.39
CA GLU A 83 6.06 17.86 -25.64
C GLU A 83 5.48 17.13 -26.86
N GLU A 84 5.53 15.79 -26.89
CA GLU A 84 4.93 15.00 -27.97
C GLU A 84 3.40 15.19 -28.03
N ALA A 85 2.72 15.24 -26.87
CA ALA A 85 1.29 15.57 -26.78
C ALA A 85 0.95 17.06 -26.99
N ALA A 86 1.95 17.95 -27.02
CA ALA A 86 1.75 19.35 -27.43
C ALA A 86 2.03 19.55 -28.93
N ALA A 87 2.88 18.71 -29.53
CA ALA A 87 3.19 18.70 -30.96
C ALA A 87 2.13 17.94 -31.77
N GLN A 88 1.55 16.87 -31.22
CA GLN A 88 0.37 16.22 -31.77
C GLN A 88 -0.87 16.97 -31.30
N GLU A 89 -1.67 17.56 -32.21
CA GLU A 89 -2.94 18.24 -31.89
C GLU A 89 -4.06 17.28 -31.38
N ALA A 90 -3.70 16.03 -31.08
CA ALA A 90 -4.59 15.01 -30.55
C ALA A 90 -4.77 15.18 -29.02
N PRO A 91 -6.00 15.10 -28.48
CA PRO A 91 -6.20 15.12 -27.04
C PRO A 91 -5.56 13.89 -26.40
N THR A 92 -4.72 14.08 -25.37
CA THR A 92 -4.13 13.02 -24.56
C THR A 92 -5.21 12.05 -24.06
N ASP A 93 -5.06 10.75 -24.36
CA ASP A 93 -6.00 9.74 -23.87
C ASP A 93 -5.84 9.55 -22.36
N LEU A 94 -6.76 10.17 -21.61
CA LEU A 94 -6.83 10.08 -20.16
C LEU A 94 -6.94 8.62 -19.67
N ASN A 95 -7.50 7.72 -20.48
CA ASN A 95 -7.66 6.31 -20.09
C ASN A 95 -6.31 5.58 -20.04
N GLU A 96 -5.38 5.87 -20.96
CA GLU A 96 -4.06 5.25 -20.97
C GLU A 96 -3.19 5.80 -19.83
N LEU A 97 -3.26 7.11 -19.56
CA LEU A 97 -2.62 7.70 -18.37
C LEU A 97 -3.15 7.08 -17.07
N LEU A 98 -4.47 6.92 -16.94
CA LEU A 98 -5.08 6.24 -15.78
C LEU A 98 -4.65 4.76 -15.69
N ARG A 99 -4.46 4.08 -16.83
CA ARG A 99 -3.98 2.69 -16.87
C ARG A 99 -2.53 2.58 -16.39
N GLN A 100 -1.65 3.48 -16.84
CA GLN A 100 -0.25 3.55 -16.39
C GLN A 100 -0.16 3.87 -14.90
N LEU A 101 -0.92 4.86 -14.42
CA LEU A 101 -0.99 5.23 -13.00
C LEU A 101 -1.49 4.05 -12.13
N ALA A 102 -2.45 3.25 -12.64
CA ALA A 102 -2.90 2.04 -11.97
C ALA A 102 -1.86 0.91 -11.95
N VAL A 103 -0.99 0.80 -12.95
CA VAL A 103 0.16 -0.13 -12.94
C VAL A 103 1.19 0.32 -11.91
N TRP A 104 1.54 1.61 -11.89
CA TRP A 104 2.49 2.16 -10.92
C TRP A 104 1.99 2.09 -9.48
N ARG A 105 0.69 2.30 -9.23
CA ARG A 105 0.12 2.06 -7.90
C ARG A 105 0.34 0.62 -7.44
N ARG A 106 0.06 -0.38 -8.29
CA ARG A 106 0.31 -1.81 -7.96
C ARG A 106 1.79 -2.10 -7.71
N SER A 107 2.68 -1.50 -8.51
CA SER A 107 4.13 -1.65 -8.33
C SER A 107 4.60 -1.06 -7.00
N ALA A 108 4.10 0.13 -6.63
CA ALA A 108 4.39 0.76 -5.34
C ALA A 108 3.78 0.00 -4.14
N GLU A 109 2.60 -0.61 -4.31
CA GLU A 109 1.99 -1.50 -3.32
C GLU A 109 2.85 -2.77 -3.12
N SER A 110 3.26 -3.43 -4.19
CA SER A 110 4.19 -4.60 -4.14
C SER A 110 5.50 -4.24 -3.45
N ALA A 111 6.17 -3.18 -3.87
CA ALA A 111 7.44 -2.73 -3.27
C ALA A 111 7.30 -2.36 -1.78
N SER A 112 6.11 -1.92 -1.34
CA SER A 112 5.78 -1.67 0.06
C SER A 112 5.61 -2.97 0.86
N GLU A 113 5.10 -4.03 0.25
CA GLU A 113 5.00 -5.37 0.85
C GLU A 113 6.38 -6.05 0.92
N ASP A 114 7.14 -6.05 -0.18
CA ASP A 114 8.52 -6.56 -0.24
C ASP A 114 9.40 -5.91 0.82
N ARG A 115 9.25 -4.58 1.00
CA ARG A 115 9.94 -3.83 2.06
C ARG A 115 9.55 -4.28 3.47
N LYS A 116 8.29 -4.62 3.75
CA LYS A 116 7.88 -5.13 5.07
C LYS A 116 8.52 -6.49 5.33
N VAL A 117 8.56 -7.38 4.33
CA VAL A 117 9.23 -8.68 4.43
C VAL A 117 10.73 -8.50 4.69
N PHE A 118 11.39 -7.62 3.92
CA PHE A 118 12.80 -7.28 4.14
C PHE A 118 13.06 -6.69 5.53
N GLN A 119 12.18 -5.83 6.03
CA GLN A 119 12.26 -5.28 7.39
C GLN A 119 12.13 -6.36 8.47
N GLN A 120 11.22 -7.32 8.30
CA GLN A 120 11.08 -8.46 9.22
C GLN A 120 12.33 -9.35 9.21
N PHE A 121 12.88 -9.64 8.02
CA PHE A 121 14.14 -10.37 7.87
C PHE A 121 15.30 -9.67 8.59
N LEU A 122 15.46 -8.36 8.40
CA LEU A 122 16.51 -7.60 9.07
C LEU A 122 16.34 -7.54 10.60
N GLN A 123 15.11 -7.53 11.11
CA GLN A 123 14.85 -7.62 12.56
C GLN A 123 15.19 -9.00 13.15
N LEU A 124 15.06 -10.08 12.36
CA LEU A 124 15.47 -11.44 12.74
C LEU A 124 17.00 -11.60 12.75
N VAL A 125 17.69 -11.02 11.75
CA VAL A 125 19.16 -11.11 11.60
C VAL A 125 19.89 -10.20 12.59
N PHE A 126 19.41 -8.97 12.77
CA PHE A 126 20.05 -7.94 13.60
C PHE A 126 19.18 -7.55 14.80
N PRO A 127 18.90 -8.49 15.72
CA PRO A 127 18.05 -8.22 16.88
C PRO A 127 18.70 -7.15 17.77
N SER A 128 18.04 -6.00 17.88
CA SER A 128 18.47 -4.83 18.66
C SER A 128 19.60 -3.97 18.07
N ASP A 129 19.97 -4.11 16.79
CA ASP A 129 20.90 -3.17 16.16
C ASP A 129 20.21 -1.83 15.86
N GLU A 130 20.51 -0.81 16.67
CA GLU A 130 19.97 0.55 16.51
C GLU A 130 20.30 1.17 15.15
N THR A 131 21.47 0.86 14.57
CA THR A 131 21.90 1.43 13.28
C THR A 131 21.12 0.85 12.10
N VAL A 132 20.77 -0.44 12.15
CA VAL A 132 19.86 -1.07 11.18
C VAL A 132 18.44 -0.56 11.39
N ALA A 133 17.99 -0.41 12.64
CA ALA A 133 16.68 0.15 12.96
C ALA A 133 16.53 1.61 12.50
N GLU A 134 17.57 2.43 12.54
CA GLU A 134 17.57 3.81 12.01
C GLU A 134 17.52 3.87 10.48
N LEU A 135 18.24 2.99 9.79
CA LEU A 135 18.16 2.86 8.33
C LEU A 135 16.72 2.56 7.87
N LEU A 136 16.03 1.66 8.59
CA LEU A 136 14.66 1.24 8.28
C LEU A 136 13.58 2.32 8.51
N LYS A 137 13.84 3.33 9.35
CA LYS A 137 12.92 4.46 9.60
C LYS A 137 12.80 5.43 8.43
N ARG A 138 13.77 5.47 7.51
CA ARG A 138 13.78 6.43 6.37
C ARG A 138 12.78 6.01 5.29
N PRO A 139 12.06 6.94 4.62
CA PRO A 139 11.08 6.57 3.59
C PRO A 139 11.70 5.89 2.36
N SER A 140 13.01 6.05 2.11
CA SER A 140 13.78 5.26 1.16
C SER A 140 15.08 4.74 1.79
N LEU A 141 15.53 3.58 1.32
CA LEU A 141 16.89 3.11 1.53
C LEU A 141 17.77 3.87 0.51
N GLY A 142 18.68 4.71 0.99
CA GLY A 142 19.68 5.36 0.13
C GLY A 142 20.75 4.36 -0.33
N GLU A 143 21.57 4.73 -1.31
CA GLU A 143 22.60 3.84 -1.88
C GLU A 143 23.53 3.24 -0.80
N GLU A 144 24.00 4.06 0.14
CA GLU A 144 24.83 3.62 1.28
C GLU A 144 24.14 2.61 2.24
N ALA A 145 22.83 2.42 2.15
CA ALA A 145 22.10 1.55 3.09
C ALA A 145 22.49 0.08 2.92
N PHE A 146 22.73 -0.35 1.68
CA PHE A 146 23.18 -1.72 1.37
C PHE A 146 24.62 -1.94 1.82
N ASP A 147 25.53 -0.99 1.56
CA ASP A 147 26.93 -1.07 2.02
C ASP A 147 27.02 -1.19 3.55
N ARG A 148 26.24 -0.38 4.28
CA ARG A 148 26.16 -0.44 5.75
C ARG A 148 25.61 -1.77 6.25
N LEU A 149 24.57 -2.30 5.60
CA LEU A 149 24.01 -3.63 5.91
C LEU A 149 25.00 -4.76 5.64
N GLN A 150 25.74 -4.70 4.52
CA GLN A 150 26.77 -5.67 4.19
C GLN A 150 27.93 -5.63 5.19
N GLN A 151 28.37 -4.44 5.61
CA GLN A 151 29.37 -4.29 6.68
C GLN A 151 28.89 -4.86 8.01
N ARG A 152 27.62 -4.65 8.39
CA ARG A 152 27.03 -5.26 9.59
C ARG A 152 26.94 -6.78 9.49
N TRP A 153 26.58 -7.32 8.33
CA TRP A 153 26.55 -8.77 8.09
C TRP A 153 27.94 -9.39 8.27
N MET A 154 28.98 -8.83 7.63
CA MET A 154 30.36 -9.31 7.79
C MET A 154 30.84 -9.25 9.25
N GLN A 155 30.52 -8.17 9.98
CA GLN A 155 30.82 -8.07 11.41
C GLN A 155 30.14 -9.16 12.26
N LEU A 156 28.90 -9.53 11.92
CA LEU A 156 28.15 -10.59 12.60
C LEU A 156 28.77 -11.97 12.31
N GLU A 157 29.14 -12.24 11.05
CA GLU A 157 29.82 -13.47 10.65
C GLU A 157 31.20 -13.60 11.31
N ASP A 158 32.01 -12.53 11.34
CA ASP A 158 33.31 -12.51 12.00
C ASP A 158 33.19 -12.83 13.50
N LEU A 159 32.21 -12.25 14.18
CA LEU A 159 31.98 -12.46 15.61
C LEU A 159 31.45 -13.89 15.88
N HIS A 160 30.62 -14.44 14.98
CA HIS A 160 30.19 -15.83 15.04
C HIS A 160 31.37 -16.80 14.83
N ASN A 161 32.23 -16.53 13.83
CA ASN A 161 33.43 -17.31 13.55
C ASN A 161 34.44 -17.28 14.71
N GLN A 162 34.62 -16.12 15.36
CA GLN A 162 35.43 -15.99 16.58
C GLN A 162 34.86 -16.80 17.75
N SER A 163 33.54 -16.78 17.94
CA SER A 163 32.85 -17.59 18.96
C SER A 163 33.04 -19.10 18.72
N LEU A 164 32.85 -19.55 17.46
CA LEU A 164 33.10 -20.94 17.07
C LEU A 164 34.58 -21.34 17.24
N ALA A 165 35.52 -20.47 16.93
CA ALA A 165 36.95 -20.72 17.14
C ALA A 165 37.26 -20.89 18.63
N SER A 166 36.76 -20.00 19.48
CA SER A 166 36.91 -20.05 20.94
C SER A 166 36.31 -21.33 21.56
N LEU A 167 35.11 -21.71 21.13
CA LEU A 167 34.47 -22.96 21.57
C LEU A 167 35.26 -24.20 21.15
N ASN A 168 35.76 -24.24 19.91
CA ASN A 168 36.59 -25.34 19.42
C ASN A 168 37.93 -25.43 20.16
N GLU A 169 38.55 -24.30 20.51
CA GLU A 169 39.79 -24.27 21.28
C GLU A 169 39.56 -24.74 22.73
N MET A 170 38.50 -24.27 23.40
CA MET A 170 38.11 -24.75 24.72
C MET A 170 37.83 -26.27 24.74
N ALA A 171 37.11 -26.78 23.72
CA ALA A 171 36.85 -28.22 23.59
C ALA A 171 38.15 -29.03 23.38
N ARG A 172 39.09 -28.53 22.58
CA ARG A 172 40.42 -29.16 22.40
C ARG A 172 41.23 -29.18 23.70
N GLN A 173 41.22 -28.08 24.45
CA GLN A 173 41.90 -28.00 25.76
C GLN A 173 41.34 -29.02 26.74
N GLN A 174 40.02 -29.11 26.91
CA GLN A 174 39.39 -30.12 27.78
C GLN A 174 39.72 -31.56 27.37
N VAL A 175 39.71 -31.86 26.06
CA VAL A 175 40.11 -33.19 25.56
C VAL A 175 41.58 -33.48 25.87
N GLN A 176 42.47 -32.50 25.74
CA GLN A 176 43.90 -32.63 26.05
C GLN A 176 44.16 -32.80 27.55
N GLU A 177 43.47 -32.05 28.41
CA GLU A 177 43.53 -32.21 29.87
C GLU A 177 43.12 -33.61 30.28
N LYS A 178 41.94 -34.09 29.84
CA LYS A 178 41.47 -35.46 30.15
C LYS A 178 42.36 -36.56 29.56
N ALA A 179 42.96 -36.35 28.39
CA ALA A 179 43.96 -37.28 27.86
C ALA A 179 45.22 -37.36 28.76
N SER A 180 45.65 -36.22 29.32
CA SER A 180 46.81 -36.16 30.23
C SER A 180 46.54 -36.83 31.58
N GLU A 181 45.36 -36.61 32.17
CA GLU A 181 44.91 -37.28 33.40
C GLU A 181 44.92 -38.81 33.22
N ILE A 182 44.33 -39.29 32.12
CA ILE A 182 44.31 -40.72 31.77
C ILE A 182 45.74 -41.27 31.66
N GLN A 183 46.67 -40.53 31.06
CA GLN A 183 48.07 -40.95 30.92
C GLN A 183 48.79 -41.05 32.28
N VAL A 184 48.52 -40.12 33.21
CA VAL A 184 49.06 -40.15 34.57
C VAL A 184 48.53 -41.38 35.33
N HIS A 185 47.23 -41.62 35.32
CA HIS A 185 46.64 -42.79 35.98
C HIS A 185 47.13 -44.12 35.39
N GLN A 186 47.29 -44.22 34.06
CA GLN A 186 47.89 -45.39 33.43
C GLN A 186 49.34 -45.64 33.87
N LYS A 187 50.14 -44.57 34.05
CA LYS A 187 51.52 -44.70 34.52
C LYS A 187 51.57 -45.18 35.98
N ALA A 188 50.78 -44.56 36.86
CA ALA A 188 50.68 -44.94 38.27
C ALA A 188 50.25 -46.41 38.45
N LEU A 189 49.28 -46.88 37.64
CA LEU A 189 48.85 -48.28 37.65
C LEU A 189 49.99 -49.24 37.29
N ARG A 190 50.75 -48.96 36.21
CA ARG A 190 51.90 -49.80 35.80
C ARG A 190 53.00 -49.83 36.86
N GLU A 191 53.28 -48.70 37.52
CA GLU A 191 54.28 -48.63 38.59
C GLU A 191 53.86 -49.43 39.83
N ALA A 192 52.57 -49.41 40.20
CA ALA A 192 52.03 -50.22 41.28
C ALA A 192 52.06 -51.73 40.94
N GLU A 193 51.71 -52.09 39.70
CA GLU A 193 51.75 -53.48 39.23
C GLU A 193 53.18 -54.04 39.17
N ALA A 194 54.17 -53.24 38.77
CA ALA A 194 55.58 -53.61 38.78
C ALA A 194 56.08 -53.89 40.21
N LYS A 195 55.87 -52.95 41.15
CA LYS A 195 56.25 -53.11 42.57
C LYS A 195 55.62 -54.36 43.20
N MET A 196 54.35 -54.66 42.85
CA MET A 196 53.67 -55.87 43.29
C MET A 196 54.31 -57.16 42.72
N GLN A 197 54.84 -57.13 41.48
CA GLN A 197 55.56 -58.26 40.91
C GLN A 197 56.93 -58.46 41.55
N ASP A 198 57.67 -57.38 41.81
CA ASP A 198 59.00 -57.43 42.44
C ASP A 198 58.92 -58.02 43.85
N LEU A 199 58.05 -57.47 44.71
CA LEU A 199 57.84 -57.99 46.07
C LEU A 199 57.33 -59.45 46.07
N LYS A 200 56.54 -59.84 45.06
CA LYS A 200 56.11 -61.25 44.88
C LYS A 200 57.31 -62.13 44.49
N ALA A 201 58.23 -61.66 43.66
CA ALA A 201 59.45 -62.37 43.31
C ALA A 201 60.36 -62.54 44.54
N GLU A 202 60.61 -61.48 45.29
CA GLU A 202 61.39 -61.50 46.55
C GLU A 202 60.82 -62.48 47.57
N LEU A 203 59.50 -62.45 47.79
CA LEU A 203 58.81 -63.40 48.67
C LEU A 203 59.02 -64.86 48.22
N THR A 204 59.05 -65.13 46.91
CA THR A 204 59.36 -66.47 46.39
C THR A 204 60.84 -66.84 46.50
N SER A 205 61.78 -65.89 46.42
CA SER A 205 63.20 -66.17 46.69
C SER A 205 63.41 -66.54 48.14
N MET A 206 62.93 -65.71 49.07
CA MET A 206 62.96 -65.97 50.51
C MET A 206 62.32 -67.31 50.89
N ALA A 207 61.24 -67.71 50.21
CA ALA A 207 60.61 -69.02 50.40
C ALA A 207 61.49 -70.18 49.88
N ARG A 208 62.14 -70.02 48.72
CA ARG A 208 63.08 -71.01 48.16
C ARG A 208 64.34 -71.14 49.02
N GLU A 209 64.91 -70.03 49.48
CA GLU A 209 66.08 -69.98 50.37
C GLU A 209 65.76 -70.67 51.71
N LYS A 210 64.61 -70.36 52.34
CA LYS A 210 64.14 -71.05 53.54
C LYS A 210 63.99 -72.57 53.30
N ALA A 211 63.45 -72.99 52.16
CA ALA A 211 63.35 -74.39 51.78
C ALA A 211 64.73 -75.05 51.53
N GLN A 212 65.67 -74.34 50.92
CA GLN A 212 67.03 -74.82 50.65
C GLN A 212 67.86 -74.97 51.93
N VAL A 213 67.76 -74.02 52.87
CA VAL A 213 68.37 -74.11 54.21
C VAL A 213 67.78 -75.29 55.00
N LEU A 214 66.46 -75.51 54.94
CA LEU A 214 65.82 -76.69 55.55
C LEU A 214 66.31 -78.01 54.91
N LYS A 215 66.45 -78.05 53.57
CA LYS A 215 66.96 -79.21 52.84
C LYS A 215 68.43 -79.50 53.17
N GLN A 216 69.28 -78.47 53.26
CA GLN A 216 70.67 -78.61 53.70
C GLN A 216 70.76 -79.11 55.14
N LYS A 217 69.93 -78.60 56.06
CA LYS A 217 69.89 -79.08 57.46
C LYS A 217 69.46 -80.55 57.58
N LEU A 218 68.52 -81.02 56.75
CA LEU A 218 68.12 -82.43 56.69
C LEU A 218 69.25 -83.34 56.21
N HIS A 219 70.04 -82.92 55.21
CA HIS A 219 71.19 -83.71 54.73
C HIS A 219 72.40 -83.61 55.67
N GLY A 220 72.63 -82.46 56.29
CA GLY A 220 73.70 -82.25 57.28
C GLY A 220 73.50 -83.05 58.58
N LYS A 221 72.24 -83.20 59.04
CA LYS A 221 71.92 -84.08 60.19
C LYS A 221 71.97 -85.58 59.87
N GLY A 222 71.94 -85.96 58.59
CA GLY A 222 72.02 -87.37 58.18
C GLY A 222 73.42 -87.98 58.23
N ASN A 223 74.47 -87.15 58.34
CA ASN A 223 75.86 -87.57 58.10
C ASN A 223 76.80 -87.41 59.32
N GLN A 224 76.25 -87.26 60.52
CA GLN A 224 76.98 -87.25 61.81
C GLN A 224 76.31 -88.18 62.83
N ASN A 225 76.07 -89.44 62.44
CA ASN A 225 75.55 -90.44 63.36
C ASN A 225 76.12 -91.84 63.06
N ASP A 226 77.37 -91.90 62.61
CA ASP A 226 78.10 -93.15 62.45
C ASP A 226 79.58 -93.01 62.86
N SER A 227 80.12 -94.07 63.47
CA SER A 227 81.48 -94.25 64.02
C SER A 227 81.95 -93.33 65.18
N GLY A 228 82.01 -93.92 66.37
CA GLY A 228 83.24 -93.91 67.17
C GLY A 228 83.38 -92.97 68.37
N PHE A 229 83.12 -93.47 69.58
CA PHE A 229 84.00 -93.17 70.72
C PHE A 229 84.14 -94.39 71.65
N LEU A 230 85.39 -94.72 72.00
CA LEU A 230 85.79 -95.87 72.81
C LEU A 230 85.83 -95.51 74.30
N MET A 231 85.83 -96.54 75.15
CA MET A 231 86.13 -96.39 76.58
C MET A 231 87.54 -95.82 76.82
N VAL A 232 87.63 -94.80 77.69
CA VAL A 232 88.79 -94.53 78.54
C VAL A 232 88.24 -94.02 79.89
N GLU A 233 88.63 -94.65 80.99
CA GLU A 233 88.37 -94.15 82.36
C GLU A 233 89.46 -93.13 82.79
N GLU A 234 89.20 -92.41 83.89
CA GLU A 234 90.12 -91.49 84.60
C GLU A 234 90.44 -90.13 83.93
N SER A 235 89.63 -89.10 84.24
CA SER A 235 90.06 -87.74 84.68
C SER A 235 88.85 -86.80 84.82
N GLY A 236 88.25 -86.76 86.02
CA GLY A 236 86.86 -86.32 86.23
C GLY A 236 86.53 -84.83 86.29
N GLU A 237 87.49 -83.90 86.17
CA GLU A 237 87.22 -82.45 86.34
C GLU A 237 87.39 -81.65 85.04
N ALA A 238 88.51 -81.78 84.33
CA ALA A 238 88.74 -81.03 83.07
C ALA A 238 87.71 -81.35 81.97
N ALA A 239 87.27 -82.61 81.87
CA ALA A 239 86.23 -83.02 80.92
C ALA A 239 84.84 -82.47 81.27
N SER A 240 84.59 -82.08 82.53
CA SER A 240 83.33 -81.46 82.93
C SER A 240 83.26 -80.00 82.49
N ASP A 241 84.32 -79.22 82.72
CA ASP A 241 84.38 -77.82 82.32
C ASP A 241 84.38 -77.64 80.79
N GLU A 242 85.08 -78.50 80.04
CA GLU A 242 85.00 -78.49 78.57
C GLU A 242 83.61 -78.87 78.07
N LEU A 243 82.98 -79.90 78.63
CA LEU A 243 81.61 -80.29 78.27
C LEU A 243 80.60 -79.18 78.60
N GLN A 244 80.78 -78.50 79.72
CA GLN A 244 79.91 -77.41 80.17
C GLN A 244 80.12 -76.15 79.31
N ALA A 245 81.35 -75.80 78.96
CA ALA A 245 81.65 -74.73 78.01
C ALA A 245 81.11 -75.03 76.59
N VAL A 246 81.21 -76.26 76.11
CA VAL A 246 80.61 -76.69 74.82
C VAL A 246 79.08 -76.65 74.88
N MET A 247 78.48 -77.05 76.00
CA MET A 247 77.04 -76.96 76.24
C MET A 247 76.56 -75.50 76.27
N GLU A 248 77.29 -74.59 76.91
CA GLU A 248 76.97 -73.16 76.93
C GLU A 248 77.18 -72.50 75.56
N GLN A 249 78.25 -72.84 74.83
CA GLN A 249 78.46 -72.37 73.45
C GLN A 249 77.35 -72.88 72.52
N LYS A 250 76.94 -74.15 72.66
CA LYS A 250 75.80 -74.72 71.93
C LYS A 250 74.49 -74.02 72.29
N ALA A 251 74.21 -73.80 73.58
CA ALA A 251 73.02 -73.09 74.03
C ALA A 251 73.01 -71.61 73.56
N ALA A 252 74.16 -70.94 73.54
CA ALA A 252 74.31 -69.59 73.01
C ALA A 252 74.15 -69.55 71.48
N ALA A 253 74.67 -70.56 70.76
CA ALA A 253 74.44 -70.71 69.32
C ALA A 253 72.96 -70.97 69.02
N GLU A 254 72.29 -71.86 69.76
CA GLU A 254 70.86 -72.12 69.63
C GLU A 254 69.99 -70.90 69.97
N ARG A 255 70.39 -70.06 70.93
CA ARG A 255 69.72 -68.78 71.24
C ARG A 255 69.88 -67.78 70.10
N ARG A 256 71.10 -67.56 69.61
CA ARG A 256 71.36 -66.70 68.43
C ARG A 256 70.64 -67.21 67.19
N GLU A 257 70.56 -68.53 66.98
CA GLU A 257 69.79 -69.11 65.88
C GLU A 257 68.28 -68.87 66.04
N LYS A 258 67.72 -69.06 67.24
CA LYS A 258 66.31 -68.76 67.55
C LYS A 258 65.99 -67.27 67.35
N GLU A 259 66.89 -66.38 67.75
CA GLU A 259 66.76 -64.93 67.56
C GLU A 259 66.83 -64.56 66.07
N ALA A 260 67.76 -65.15 65.31
CA ALA A 260 67.84 -64.97 63.84
C ALA A 260 66.58 -65.50 63.13
N TRP A 261 66.05 -66.66 63.54
CA TRP A 261 64.77 -67.18 63.03
C TRP A 261 63.60 -66.26 63.35
N GLN A 262 63.52 -65.72 64.57
CA GLN A 262 62.48 -64.75 64.95
C GLN A 262 62.62 -63.43 64.18
N ALA A 263 63.84 -62.95 63.95
CA ALA A 263 64.09 -61.75 63.14
C ALA A 263 63.66 -61.97 61.68
N LEU A 264 64.01 -63.10 61.09
CA LEU A 264 63.64 -63.44 59.71
C LEU A 264 62.13 -63.68 59.55
N ASP A 265 61.45 -64.29 60.54
CA ASP A 265 60.00 -64.47 60.49
C ASP A 265 59.24 -63.15 60.76
N ARG A 266 59.77 -62.26 61.63
CA ARG A 266 59.26 -60.87 61.76
C ARG A 266 59.42 -60.08 60.46
N GLN A 267 60.58 -60.17 59.78
CA GLN A 267 60.81 -59.51 58.49
C GLN A 267 59.86 -60.05 57.41
N ARG A 268 59.64 -61.37 57.38
CA ARG A 268 58.66 -62.01 56.50
C ARG A 268 57.24 -61.55 56.79
N GLN A 269 56.85 -61.46 58.06
CA GLN A 269 55.53 -60.94 58.46
C GLN A 269 55.36 -59.46 58.07
N ALA A 270 56.39 -58.63 58.24
CA ALA A 270 56.38 -57.23 57.82
C ALA A 270 56.23 -57.08 56.29
N MET A 271 56.98 -57.85 55.48
CA MET A 271 56.79 -57.87 54.03
C MET A 271 55.42 -58.42 53.63
N GLN A 272 54.86 -59.37 54.38
CA GLN A 272 53.53 -59.91 54.13
C GLN A 272 52.42 -58.89 54.41
N VAL A 273 52.53 -58.12 55.50
CA VAL A 273 51.63 -56.98 55.80
C VAL A 273 51.73 -55.92 54.71
N SER A 274 52.95 -55.51 54.34
CA SER A 274 53.16 -54.53 53.25
C SER A 274 52.58 -55.00 51.91
N MET A 275 52.66 -56.30 51.60
CA MET A 275 52.01 -56.88 50.43
C MET A 275 50.48 -56.88 50.53
N ASP A 276 49.92 -57.07 51.72
CA ASP A 276 48.47 -57.02 51.94
C ASP A 276 47.92 -55.58 51.92
N ASP A 277 48.70 -54.60 52.36
CA ASP A 277 48.42 -53.17 52.21
C ASP A 277 48.45 -52.74 50.74
N LEU A 278 49.51 -53.10 49.98
CA LEU A 278 49.58 -52.83 48.54
C LEU A 278 48.48 -53.57 47.75
N ARG A 279 48.04 -54.75 48.19
CA ARG A 279 46.85 -55.43 47.65
C ARG A 279 45.55 -54.72 48.01
N ALA A 280 45.46 -54.04 49.15
CA ALA A 280 44.30 -53.23 49.50
C ALA A 280 44.26 -51.94 48.66
N GLU A 281 45.41 -51.28 48.47
CA GLU A 281 45.56 -50.10 47.62
C GLU A 281 45.27 -50.42 46.14
N ALA A 282 45.84 -51.50 45.60
CA ALA A 282 45.55 -51.96 44.24
C ALA A 282 44.09 -52.37 44.04
N ARG A 283 43.37 -52.79 45.10
CA ARG A 283 41.91 -53.03 45.05
C ARG A 283 41.12 -51.72 45.03
N ARG A 284 41.51 -50.71 45.82
CA ARG A 284 40.91 -49.37 45.79
C ARG A 284 41.07 -48.72 44.42
N LEU A 285 42.32 -48.64 43.92
CA LEU A 285 42.62 -48.07 42.60
C LEU A 285 41.89 -48.77 41.44
N ARG A 286 41.61 -50.08 41.57
CA ARG A 286 40.76 -50.80 40.59
C ARG A 286 39.30 -50.38 40.67
N MET A 287 38.73 -50.26 41.87
CA MET A 287 37.36 -49.77 42.05
C MET A 287 37.21 -48.32 41.58
N ASP A 288 38.17 -47.46 41.89
CA ASP A 288 38.16 -46.06 41.45
C ASP A 288 38.24 -45.98 39.91
N LEU A 289 39.08 -46.79 39.29
CA LEU A 289 39.22 -46.87 37.84
C LEU A 289 38.00 -47.53 37.14
N GLU A 290 37.31 -48.45 37.80
CA GLU A 290 36.03 -49.00 37.33
C GLU A 290 34.92 -47.94 37.43
N ARG A 291 34.84 -47.21 38.54
CA ARG A 291 33.91 -46.08 38.72
C ARG A 291 34.12 -44.99 37.67
N GLU A 292 35.36 -44.54 37.45
CA GLU A 292 35.67 -43.53 36.41
C GLU A 292 35.33 -44.04 34.99
N ARG A 293 35.45 -45.35 34.74
CA ARG A 293 34.99 -45.96 33.47
C ARG A 293 33.47 -45.95 33.36
N GLU A 294 32.74 -46.23 34.43
CA GLU A 294 31.28 -46.16 34.46
C GLU A 294 30.79 -44.72 34.27
N GLU A 295 31.38 -43.73 34.95
CA GLU A 295 31.08 -42.31 34.78
C GLU A 295 31.39 -41.85 33.34
N ALA A 296 32.52 -42.25 32.76
CA ALA A 296 32.84 -41.96 31.36
C ALA A 296 31.91 -42.67 30.36
N GLN A 297 31.43 -43.87 30.65
CA GLN A 297 30.42 -44.56 29.83
C GLN A 297 29.05 -43.86 29.92
N MET A 298 28.64 -43.44 31.11
CA MET A 298 27.40 -42.69 31.33
C MET A 298 27.45 -41.33 30.63
N ALA A 299 28.56 -40.60 30.73
CA ALA A 299 28.77 -39.34 30.03
C ALA A 299 28.72 -39.51 28.49
N ARG A 300 29.33 -40.58 27.96
CA ARG A 300 29.22 -40.93 26.53
C ARG A 300 27.79 -41.26 26.12
N ALA A 301 27.06 -42.03 26.91
CA ALA A 301 25.67 -42.37 26.64
C ALA A 301 24.75 -41.14 26.69
N GLN A 302 25.01 -40.18 27.59
CA GLN A 302 24.30 -38.90 27.63
C GLN A 302 24.63 -38.02 26.42
N ALA A 303 25.91 -37.90 26.04
CA ALA A 303 26.34 -37.17 24.85
C ALA A 303 25.74 -37.76 23.57
N GLN A 304 25.67 -39.10 23.47
CA GLN A 304 25.08 -39.78 22.32
C GLN A 304 23.56 -39.57 22.24
N LYS A 305 22.82 -39.63 23.36
CA LYS A 305 21.40 -39.25 23.40
C LYS A 305 21.16 -37.81 22.96
N LEU A 306 22.00 -36.87 23.39
CA LEU A 306 21.91 -35.47 22.97
C LEU A 306 22.20 -35.31 21.47
N LEU A 307 23.11 -36.11 20.89
CA LEU A 307 23.30 -36.16 19.44
C LEU A 307 22.06 -36.71 18.73
N ASP A 308 21.52 -37.85 19.18
CA ASP A 308 20.30 -38.45 18.61
C ASP A 308 19.10 -37.47 18.65
N GLU A 309 18.93 -36.74 19.76
CA GLU A 309 17.90 -35.69 19.91
C GLU A 309 18.13 -34.51 18.94
N LYS A 310 19.39 -34.10 18.72
CA LYS A 310 19.73 -33.03 17.76
C LYS A 310 19.59 -33.48 16.31
N GLU A 311 19.93 -34.72 15.99
CA GLU A 311 19.71 -35.30 14.67
C GLU A 311 18.22 -35.45 14.36
N ALA A 312 17.40 -35.87 15.33
CA ALA A 312 15.95 -35.90 15.19
C ALA A 312 15.36 -34.49 14.98
N ALA A 313 15.82 -33.49 15.73
CA ALA A 313 15.41 -32.10 15.56
C ALA A 313 15.82 -31.52 14.18
N LEU A 314 17.05 -31.83 13.72
CA LEU A 314 17.51 -31.46 12.38
C LEU A 314 16.72 -32.17 11.28
N GLY A 315 16.35 -33.43 11.48
CA GLY A 315 15.47 -34.19 10.59
C GLY A 315 14.09 -33.54 10.46
N HIS A 316 13.45 -33.22 11.59
CA HIS A 316 12.17 -32.51 11.62
C HIS A 316 12.25 -31.12 10.94
N MET A 317 13.31 -30.36 11.21
CA MET A 317 13.50 -29.05 10.56
C MET A 317 13.70 -29.20 9.05
N LYS A 318 14.53 -30.15 8.58
CA LYS A 318 14.68 -30.44 7.15
C LYS A 318 13.37 -30.89 6.50
N GLN A 319 12.61 -31.77 7.14
CA GLN A 319 11.31 -32.19 6.64
C GLN A 319 10.39 -30.98 6.47
N LYS A 320 10.29 -30.11 7.48
CA LYS A 320 9.48 -28.88 7.40
C LYS A 320 9.98 -27.90 6.33
N THR A 321 11.29 -27.82 6.09
CA THR A 321 11.85 -27.03 4.98
C THR A 321 11.43 -27.61 3.63
N ASN A 322 11.54 -28.94 3.45
CA ASN A 322 11.10 -29.62 2.25
C ASN A 322 9.58 -29.49 2.02
N GLU A 323 8.76 -29.58 3.07
CA GLU A 323 7.31 -29.36 3.00
C GLU A 323 7.00 -27.94 2.54
N LEU A 324 7.70 -26.92 3.06
CA LEU A 324 7.54 -25.54 2.61
C LEU A 324 8.08 -25.31 1.18
N GLU A 325 9.16 -25.98 0.78
CA GLU A 325 9.66 -25.97 -0.60
C GLU A 325 8.70 -26.68 -1.56
N GLU A 326 8.01 -27.75 -1.12
CA GLU A 326 6.97 -28.44 -1.87
C GLU A 326 5.70 -27.58 -1.96
N GLU A 327 5.30 -26.87 -0.90
CA GLU A 327 4.21 -25.88 -0.93
C GLU A 327 4.53 -24.66 -1.81
N LEU A 328 5.80 -24.22 -1.88
CA LEU A 328 6.26 -23.13 -2.74
C LEU A 328 6.41 -23.54 -4.22
N SER A 329 6.85 -24.77 -4.48
CA SER A 329 6.99 -25.31 -5.85
C SER A 329 5.66 -25.86 -6.39
N SER A 330 4.73 -26.23 -5.50
CA SER A 330 3.31 -26.39 -5.79
C SER A 330 2.74 -25.04 -6.25
N ASN A 331 2.73 -24.88 -7.57
CA ASN A 331 2.08 -23.76 -8.24
C ASN A 331 0.56 -23.72 -7.99
N ASP A 332 -0.03 -24.64 -7.21
CA ASP A 332 -1.45 -24.64 -6.86
C ASP A 332 -1.86 -23.40 -6.05
N PHE A 333 -0.95 -22.78 -5.29
CA PHE A 333 -1.21 -21.49 -4.65
C PHE A 333 -1.31 -20.37 -5.68
N ILE A 334 -0.33 -20.30 -6.60
CA ILE A 334 -0.28 -19.31 -7.68
C ILE A 334 -1.46 -19.48 -8.65
N GLY A 335 -1.83 -20.74 -8.97
CA GLY A 335 -2.98 -21.09 -9.80
C GLY A 335 -4.30 -20.64 -9.16
N ARG A 336 -4.54 -20.98 -7.88
CA ARG A 336 -5.74 -20.52 -7.16
C ARG A 336 -5.80 -18.99 -7.03
N LEU A 337 -4.66 -18.33 -6.86
CA LEU A 337 -4.59 -16.86 -6.83
C LEU A 337 -4.90 -16.26 -8.22
N ALA A 338 -4.38 -16.84 -9.29
CA ALA A 338 -4.65 -16.43 -10.67
C ALA A 338 -6.13 -16.65 -11.05
N GLU A 339 -6.73 -17.78 -10.68
CA GLU A 339 -8.17 -18.04 -10.84
C GLU A 339 -9.02 -17.01 -10.07
N GLN A 340 -8.65 -16.70 -8.82
CA GLN A 340 -9.35 -15.69 -8.03
C GLN A 340 -9.23 -14.29 -8.63
N GLN A 341 -8.06 -13.92 -9.17
CA GLN A 341 -7.86 -12.65 -9.89
C GLN A 341 -8.67 -12.61 -11.18
N ALA A 342 -8.66 -13.67 -11.99
CA ALA A 342 -9.46 -13.77 -13.20
C ALA A 342 -10.98 -13.66 -12.91
N GLY A 343 -11.45 -14.30 -11.83
CA GLY A 343 -12.83 -14.16 -11.36
C GLY A 343 -13.20 -12.72 -11.02
N ARG A 344 -12.37 -12.03 -10.22
CA ARG A 344 -12.57 -10.60 -9.88
C ARG A 344 -12.54 -9.70 -11.12
N GLU A 345 -11.68 -9.97 -12.10
CA GLU A 345 -11.68 -9.22 -13.36
C GLU A 345 -12.96 -9.39 -14.17
N VAL A 346 -13.51 -10.61 -14.22
CA VAL A 346 -14.78 -10.89 -14.92
C VAL A 346 -15.95 -10.19 -14.20
N GLU A 347 -15.99 -10.22 -12.87
CA GLU A 347 -16.98 -9.49 -12.06
C GLU A 347 -16.88 -7.98 -12.29
N MET A 348 -15.68 -7.40 -12.23
CA MET A 348 -15.45 -5.99 -12.52
C MET A 348 -15.87 -5.61 -13.95
N LYS A 349 -15.55 -6.43 -14.96
CA LYS A 349 -15.99 -6.22 -16.35
C LYS A 349 -17.52 -6.28 -16.49
N ASN A 350 -18.19 -7.14 -15.73
CA ASN A 350 -19.66 -7.22 -15.71
C ASN A 350 -20.31 -6.03 -15.01
N GLN A 351 -19.77 -5.59 -13.86
CA GLN A 351 -20.22 -4.37 -13.17
C GLN A 351 -20.01 -3.12 -14.05
N GLN A 352 -18.85 -3.00 -14.71
CA GLN A 352 -18.57 -1.91 -15.65
C GLN A 352 -19.58 -1.86 -16.80
N ARG A 353 -19.98 -3.02 -17.35
CA ARG A 353 -21.04 -3.12 -18.37
C ARG A 353 -22.41 -2.68 -17.84
N GLN A 354 -22.78 -3.09 -16.61
CA GLN A 354 -24.02 -2.64 -15.98
C GLN A 354 -24.04 -1.12 -15.76
N VAL A 355 -22.94 -0.54 -15.27
CA VAL A 355 -22.78 0.92 -15.13
C VAL A 355 -22.90 1.64 -16.48
N GLN A 356 -22.31 1.09 -17.54
CA GLN A 356 -22.47 1.64 -18.89
C GLN A 356 -23.92 1.59 -19.39
N GLN A 357 -24.65 0.48 -19.16
CA GLN A 357 -26.06 0.36 -19.51
C GLN A 357 -26.95 1.36 -18.73
N LEU A 358 -26.69 1.52 -17.42
CA LEU A 358 -27.40 2.50 -16.59
C LEU A 358 -27.12 3.94 -17.04
N ASN A 359 -25.87 4.27 -17.41
CA ASN A 359 -25.51 5.58 -17.95
C ASN A 359 -26.17 5.86 -19.30
N GLN A 360 -26.30 4.86 -20.17
CA GLN A 360 -27.04 4.98 -21.44
C GLN A 360 -28.53 5.26 -21.18
N SER A 361 -29.17 4.49 -20.31
CA SER A 361 -30.57 4.72 -19.91
C SER A 361 -30.77 6.11 -19.28
N LEU A 362 -29.86 6.56 -18.43
CA LEU A 362 -29.92 7.88 -17.81
C LEU A 362 -29.77 9.01 -18.85
N ALA A 363 -28.91 8.85 -19.86
CA ALA A 363 -28.79 9.79 -20.97
C ALA A 363 -30.05 9.84 -21.85
N GLU A 364 -30.69 8.69 -22.10
CA GLU A 364 -31.98 8.61 -22.81
C GLU A 364 -33.10 9.31 -22.04
N VAL A 365 -33.21 9.08 -20.73
CA VAL A 365 -34.18 9.75 -19.85
C VAL A 365 -33.93 11.26 -19.81
N GLN A 366 -32.68 11.71 -19.71
CA GLN A 366 -32.34 13.14 -19.79
C GLN A 366 -32.74 13.76 -21.14
N LYS A 367 -32.54 13.05 -22.25
CA LYS A 367 -32.97 13.50 -23.59
C LYS A 367 -34.50 13.58 -23.70
N MET A 368 -35.23 12.60 -23.19
CA MET A 368 -36.70 12.64 -23.13
C MET A 368 -37.20 13.81 -22.27
N LEU A 369 -36.57 14.07 -21.12
CA LEU A 369 -36.90 15.20 -20.25
C LEU A 369 -36.66 16.55 -20.95
N GLN A 370 -35.54 16.72 -21.65
CA GLN A 370 -35.26 17.91 -22.45
C GLN A 370 -36.30 18.12 -23.57
N MET A 371 -36.69 17.05 -24.28
CA MET A 371 -37.77 17.12 -25.27
C MET A 371 -39.11 17.48 -24.65
N SER A 372 -39.43 16.94 -23.47
CA SER A 372 -40.65 17.27 -22.72
C SER A 372 -40.70 18.75 -22.34
N TYR A 373 -39.62 19.32 -21.79
CA TYR A 373 -39.55 20.76 -21.50
C TYR A 373 -39.66 21.63 -22.77
N ALA A 374 -39.10 21.18 -23.90
CA ALA A 374 -39.25 21.89 -25.18
C ALA A 374 -40.71 21.87 -25.68
N GLN A 375 -41.40 20.73 -25.58
CA GLN A 375 -42.83 20.61 -25.89
C GLN A 375 -43.69 21.45 -24.96
N GLU A 376 -43.45 21.41 -23.64
CA GLU A 376 -44.15 22.21 -22.64
C GLU A 376 -44.03 23.70 -22.94
N LYS A 377 -42.84 24.17 -23.34
CA LYS A 377 -42.61 25.55 -23.76
C LYS A 377 -43.43 25.91 -25.00
N VAL A 378 -43.39 25.09 -26.06
CA VAL A 378 -44.17 25.32 -27.29
C VAL A 378 -45.67 25.35 -27.00
N LEU A 379 -46.17 24.46 -26.15
CA LEU A 379 -47.58 24.44 -25.74
C LEU A 379 -47.94 25.69 -24.93
N LYS A 380 -47.11 26.14 -23.98
CA LYS A 380 -47.33 27.39 -23.23
C LYS A 380 -47.33 28.63 -24.13
N ASP A 381 -46.44 28.70 -25.11
CA ASP A 381 -46.40 29.81 -26.06
C ASP A 381 -47.63 29.79 -26.99
N ARG A 382 -48.11 28.59 -27.41
CA ARG A 382 -49.36 28.45 -28.18
C ARG A 382 -50.61 28.78 -27.38
N ILE A 383 -50.66 28.43 -26.09
CA ILE A 383 -51.75 28.82 -25.19
C ILE A 383 -51.83 30.35 -25.10
N ARG A 384 -50.71 31.04 -24.88
CA ARG A 384 -50.65 32.51 -24.85
C ARG A 384 -51.09 33.16 -26.16
N GLU A 385 -50.74 32.56 -27.30
CA GLU A 385 -51.20 33.01 -28.62
C GLU A 385 -52.71 32.87 -28.77
N LEU A 386 -53.26 31.71 -28.37
CA LEU A 386 -54.71 31.46 -28.38
C LEU A 386 -55.45 32.41 -27.45
N GLU A 387 -54.98 32.61 -26.21
CA GLU A 387 -55.52 33.58 -25.25
C GLU A 387 -55.49 35.01 -25.82
N SER A 388 -54.39 35.42 -26.46
CA SER A 388 -54.29 36.73 -27.14
C SER A 388 -55.26 36.86 -28.32
N SER A 389 -55.53 35.78 -29.05
CA SER A 389 -56.50 35.75 -30.16
C SER A 389 -57.95 35.79 -29.67
N GLN A 390 -58.26 35.06 -28.59
CA GLN A 390 -59.60 34.99 -27.99
C GLN A 390 -59.96 36.29 -27.26
N GLY A 391 -58.96 36.97 -26.69
CA GLY A 391 -59.11 38.33 -26.17
C GLY A 391 -59.53 39.35 -27.24
N ARG A 392 -59.19 39.12 -28.52
CA ARG A 392 -59.60 39.99 -29.64
C ARG A 392 -61.01 39.71 -30.14
N SER A 393 -61.51 38.48 -30.04
CA SER A 393 -62.88 38.13 -30.44
C SER A 393 -63.95 38.55 -29.42
N ASN A 394 -63.56 38.92 -28.20
CA ASN A 394 -64.47 39.26 -27.10
C ASN A 394 -64.82 40.76 -26.99
N VAL A 395 -64.36 41.60 -27.92
CA VAL A 395 -64.95 42.94 -28.11
C VAL A 395 -66.36 42.71 -28.63
N ALA A 396 -67.37 42.91 -27.77
CA ALA A 396 -68.76 42.61 -28.08
C ALA A 396 -69.15 43.20 -29.46
N GLY A 397 -69.43 42.32 -30.43
CA GLY A 397 -69.66 42.71 -31.82
C GLY A 397 -70.80 43.72 -31.96
N ASP A 398 -71.80 43.64 -31.08
CA ASP A 398 -72.88 44.62 -30.97
C ASP A 398 -72.40 46.01 -30.52
N TYR A 399 -71.45 46.12 -29.57
CA TYR A 399 -70.91 47.42 -29.17
C TYR A 399 -70.14 48.07 -30.32
N LEU A 400 -69.25 47.30 -30.98
CA LEU A 400 -68.53 47.76 -32.17
C LEU A 400 -69.50 48.19 -33.29
N LYS A 401 -70.53 47.37 -33.57
CA LYS A 401 -71.60 47.67 -34.53
C LYS A 401 -72.31 48.99 -34.20
N HIS A 402 -72.67 49.24 -32.94
CA HIS A 402 -73.30 50.50 -32.53
C HIS A 402 -72.37 51.71 -32.70
N VAL A 403 -71.08 51.58 -32.36
CA VAL A 403 -70.11 52.67 -32.54
C VAL A 403 -69.87 52.96 -34.03
N VAL A 404 -69.76 51.93 -34.88
CA VAL A 404 -69.65 52.09 -36.34
C VAL A 404 -70.90 52.71 -36.94
N LEU A 405 -72.11 52.26 -36.55
CA LEU A 405 -73.36 52.83 -37.05
C LEU A 405 -73.51 54.30 -36.67
N LYS A 406 -73.23 54.68 -35.42
CA LYS A 406 -73.22 56.11 -35.01
C LYS A 406 -72.17 56.94 -35.74
N TYR A 407 -70.99 56.38 -36.00
CA TYR A 407 -69.97 57.06 -36.79
C TYR A 407 -70.46 57.35 -38.21
N ILE A 408 -71.05 56.36 -38.89
CA ILE A 408 -71.63 56.53 -40.23
C ILE A 408 -72.78 57.55 -40.20
N GLU A 409 -73.67 57.48 -39.21
CA GLU A 409 -74.77 58.44 -39.03
C GLU A 409 -74.28 59.88 -38.86
N TYR A 410 -73.24 60.09 -38.04
CA TYR A 410 -72.63 61.42 -37.85
C TYR A 410 -71.89 61.90 -39.11
N CYS A 411 -71.21 61.03 -39.83
CA CYS A 411 -70.59 61.37 -41.12
C CYS A 411 -71.64 61.80 -42.16
N GLN A 412 -72.77 61.09 -42.26
CA GLN A 412 -73.87 61.45 -43.18
C GLN A 412 -74.53 62.79 -42.82
N LYS A 413 -74.65 63.09 -41.52
CA LYS A 413 -75.20 64.37 -41.02
C LYS A 413 -74.18 65.52 -41.04
N GLY A 414 -72.91 65.25 -41.34
CA GLY A 414 -71.83 66.24 -41.26
C GLY A 414 -71.51 66.69 -39.83
N ASP A 415 -71.87 65.89 -38.80
CA ASP A 415 -71.65 66.23 -37.39
C ASP A 415 -70.19 65.96 -37.00
N LEU A 416 -69.54 66.96 -36.40
CA LEU A 416 -68.18 66.89 -35.83
C LEU A 416 -68.04 65.78 -34.78
N LYS A 417 -69.14 65.30 -34.18
CA LYS A 417 -69.15 64.10 -33.31
C LYS A 417 -68.68 62.81 -34.00
N SER A 418 -68.63 62.76 -35.32
CA SER A 418 -67.97 61.67 -36.04
C SER A 418 -66.50 61.52 -35.62
N GLN A 419 -65.73 62.61 -35.58
CA GLN A 419 -64.31 62.56 -35.23
C GLN A 419 -64.05 62.10 -33.79
N SER A 420 -64.95 62.37 -32.83
CA SER A 420 -64.79 61.90 -31.45
C SER A 420 -64.95 60.37 -31.29
N LEU A 421 -65.56 59.69 -32.26
CA LEU A 421 -65.65 58.23 -32.29
C LEU A 421 -64.45 57.56 -32.96
N VAL A 422 -63.61 58.29 -33.71
CA VAL A 422 -62.44 57.72 -34.42
C VAL A 422 -61.42 57.08 -33.47
N PRO A 423 -61.02 57.69 -32.32
CA PRO A 423 -60.13 57.04 -31.37
C PRO A 423 -60.71 55.75 -30.78
N VAL A 424 -62.02 55.72 -30.54
CA VAL A 424 -62.75 54.55 -30.04
C VAL A 424 -62.75 53.44 -31.09
N LEU A 425 -63.11 53.74 -32.35
CA LEU A 425 -63.05 52.80 -33.46
C LEU A 425 -61.65 52.23 -33.67
N CYS A 426 -60.61 53.08 -33.66
CA CYS A 426 -59.23 52.62 -33.77
C CYS A 426 -58.83 51.64 -32.65
N THR A 427 -59.37 51.81 -31.45
CA THR A 427 -59.08 50.96 -30.29
C THR A 427 -59.87 49.66 -30.34
N LEU A 428 -61.15 49.71 -30.69
CA LEU A 428 -62.00 48.51 -30.81
C LEU A 428 -61.60 47.60 -31.99
N LEU A 429 -61.17 48.19 -33.11
CA LEU A 429 -60.71 47.46 -34.30
C LEU A 429 -59.21 47.15 -34.29
N ASN A 430 -58.46 47.64 -33.29
CA ASN A 430 -56.99 47.58 -33.24
C ASN A 430 -56.30 48.05 -34.55
N LEU A 431 -56.80 49.14 -35.14
CA LEU A 431 -56.29 49.67 -36.40
C LEU A 431 -54.79 50.00 -36.30
N SER A 432 -54.03 49.59 -37.32
CA SER A 432 -52.61 49.92 -37.41
C SER A 432 -52.39 51.43 -37.53
N PRO A 433 -51.17 51.93 -37.24
CA PRO A 433 -50.84 53.36 -37.39
C PRO A 433 -50.98 53.91 -38.82
N ALA A 434 -51.09 53.06 -39.83
CA ALA A 434 -51.39 53.45 -41.21
C ALA A 434 -52.90 53.58 -41.44
N GLU A 435 -53.69 52.59 -41.01
CA GLU A 435 -55.15 52.58 -41.14
C GLU A 435 -55.81 53.69 -40.31
N ARG A 436 -55.30 53.94 -39.09
CA ARG A 436 -55.76 55.07 -38.25
C ARG A 436 -55.71 56.40 -39.00
N ARG A 437 -54.65 56.67 -39.77
CA ARG A 437 -54.53 57.91 -40.55
C ARG A 437 -55.62 58.02 -41.61
N LEU A 438 -55.97 56.94 -42.30
CA LEU A 438 -57.02 56.95 -43.33
C LEU A 438 -58.39 57.36 -42.75
N VAL A 439 -58.70 56.91 -41.54
CA VAL A 439 -59.95 57.27 -40.84
C VAL A 439 -59.88 58.70 -40.29
N GLU A 440 -58.75 59.12 -39.72
CA GLU A 440 -58.55 60.49 -39.20
C GLU A 440 -58.57 61.58 -40.29
N HIS A 441 -58.10 61.27 -41.51
CA HIS A 441 -57.97 62.26 -42.60
C HIS A 441 -59.20 62.35 -43.51
N SER A 442 -60.26 61.57 -43.24
CA SER A 442 -61.53 61.61 -43.98
C SER A 442 -62.41 62.80 -43.57
N SER A 443 -61.83 64.00 -43.46
CA SER A 443 -62.61 65.24 -43.49
C SER A 443 -63.07 65.51 -44.92
N ILE A 444 -64.38 65.48 -45.16
CA ILE A 444 -64.96 66.05 -46.38
C ILE A 444 -64.45 67.49 -46.48
N PRO A 445 -63.76 67.90 -47.57
CA PRO A 445 -63.30 69.27 -47.72
C PRO A 445 -64.48 70.24 -47.54
N ALA A 446 -64.32 71.25 -46.70
CA ALA A 446 -65.40 72.18 -46.32
C ALA A 446 -66.25 72.70 -47.51
N PRO A 447 -65.71 72.98 -48.71
CA PRO A 447 -66.52 73.37 -49.88
C PRO A 447 -67.59 72.34 -50.28
N LEU A 448 -67.28 71.04 -50.20
CA LEU A 448 -68.22 69.97 -50.55
C LEU A 448 -69.29 69.75 -49.47
N LEU A 449 -69.00 70.10 -48.23
CA LEU A 449 -69.94 70.06 -47.11
C LEU A 449 -71.02 71.14 -47.26
N HIS A 450 -70.63 72.34 -47.70
CA HIS A 450 -71.58 73.40 -48.09
C HIS A 450 -72.41 73.03 -49.32
N ILE A 451 -71.84 72.34 -50.31
CA ILE A 451 -72.60 71.87 -51.49
C ILE A 451 -73.65 70.82 -51.10
N ASN A 452 -73.34 69.88 -50.21
CA ASN A 452 -74.34 68.91 -49.72
C ASN A 452 -75.43 69.56 -48.85
N GLN A 453 -75.10 70.56 -48.03
CA GLN A 453 -76.12 71.33 -47.30
C GLN A 453 -77.00 72.16 -48.24
N ALA A 454 -76.43 72.79 -49.28
CA ALA A 454 -77.18 73.53 -50.29
C ALA A 454 -78.08 72.60 -51.14
N ALA A 455 -77.58 71.43 -51.54
CA ALA A 455 -78.35 70.43 -52.28
C ALA A 455 -79.48 69.82 -51.42
N GLY A 456 -79.23 69.57 -50.12
CA GLY A 456 -80.26 69.15 -49.17
C GLY A 456 -81.34 70.21 -48.95
N ALA A 457 -80.96 71.47 -48.80
CA ALA A 457 -81.89 72.59 -48.68
C ALA A 457 -82.71 72.80 -49.96
N ALA A 458 -82.09 72.71 -51.14
CA ALA A 458 -82.77 72.80 -52.42
C ALA A 458 -83.73 71.61 -52.66
N GLY A 459 -83.35 70.40 -52.25
CA GLY A 459 -84.22 69.22 -52.29
C GLY A 459 -85.44 69.35 -51.39
N ALA A 460 -85.27 69.90 -50.18
CA ALA A 460 -86.38 70.21 -49.28
C ALA A 460 -87.32 71.30 -49.85
N TRP A 461 -86.76 72.33 -50.50
CA TRP A 461 -87.54 73.38 -51.19
C TRP A 461 -88.34 72.85 -52.40
N LEU A 462 -87.82 71.85 -53.12
CA LEU A 462 -88.49 71.29 -54.30
C LEU A 462 -89.61 70.29 -53.95
N TRP A 463 -89.66 69.78 -52.71
CA TRP A 463 -90.63 68.78 -52.25
C TRP A 463 -91.63 69.30 -51.21
N SER A 464 -91.33 70.41 -50.52
CA SER A 464 -92.31 71.14 -49.72
C SER A 464 -93.24 71.95 -50.62
N GLY A 465 -94.31 71.31 -51.08
CA GLY A 465 -95.46 71.98 -51.71
C GLY A 465 -96.19 72.87 -50.71
N GLU A 466 -95.64 74.05 -50.42
CA GLU A 466 -96.17 75.00 -49.44
C GLU A 466 -97.39 75.72 -50.02
N LYS A 467 -98.55 75.50 -49.41
CA LYS A 467 -99.82 76.12 -49.78
C LYS A 467 -99.76 77.63 -49.54
N MET A 468 -99.94 78.43 -50.59
CA MET A 468 -100.25 79.86 -50.44
C MET A 468 -101.60 80.06 -49.72
N PRO A 469 -101.74 81.08 -48.85
CA PRO A 469 -102.91 81.27 -48.00
C PRO A 469 -104.02 82.14 -48.61
N GLU A 470 -105.13 82.13 -47.86
CA GLU A 470 -106.51 82.55 -48.14
C GLU A 470 -106.77 83.99 -48.62
N THR A 471 -107.84 84.14 -49.42
CA THR A 471 -108.79 85.29 -49.53
C THR A 471 -109.88 84.92 -50.57
N THR A 472 -111.18 85.23 -50.45
CA THR A 472 -112.00 85.75 -49.33
C THR A 472 -113.49 85.35 -49.47
N SER A 473 -114.21 85.36 -48.35
CA SER A 473 -115.67 85.46 -48.10
C SER A 473 -116.64 85.88 -49.23
N GLU A 474 -117.76 85.16 -49.37
CA GLU A 474 -119.16 85.63 -49.18
C GLU A 474 -120.20 84.50 -49.44
N SER A 475 -121.22 84.38 -48.58
CA SER A 475 -122.46 83.59 -48.76
C SER A 475 -123.60 84.52 -49.22
N PRO A 476 -124.68 84.09 -49.92
CA PRO A 476 -125.45 82.82 -49.84
C PRO A 476 -125.53 82.06 -51.21
N SER A 477 -126.25 80.95 -51.43
CA SER A 477 -127.44 80.37 -50.76
C SER A 477 -127.38 78.84 -50.66
#